data_AF-A0A921B988-F1
#
_entry.id   AF-A0A921B988-F1
#
_cell.length_a   1.000
_cell.length_b   1.000
_cell.length_c   1.000
_cell.angle_alpha   90.00
_cell.angle_beta   90.00
_cell.angle_gamma   90.00
#
_symmetry.space_group_name_H-M   'P 1'
#
loop_
_entity.id
_entity.type
_entity.pdbx_description
1 polymer ?
#
loop_
_entity_poly.entity_id
_entity_poly.type
_entity_poly.pdbx_seq_one_letter_code
_entity_poly.pdbx_strand_id
1 'polypeptide(L)'
;MILFSTSILQRNKNAKIVFDVKCSKLLPEAIEEEGGTPIMSKTGHSYIKERMRQENALLGGEMSGHIFFNDRWPGFDDGVYAGARMLEIISNLSEEGDIFKGLPELVSTLK
;
A
#
# COMPACT_ATOMS: atom_id res chain seq x y z
N MET A 1 3.52 2.46 -2.48
CA MET A 1 2.36 1.83 -1.79
C MET A 1 1.15 2.75 -1.67
N ILE A 2 1.32 4.08 -1.55
CA ILE A 2 0.20 5.06 -1.48
C ILE A 2 -0.86 4.81 -2.56
N LEU A 3 -0.47 4.66 -3.84
CA LEU A 3 -1.39 4.39 -4.95
C LEU A 3 -2.29 3.16 -4.71
N PHE A 4 -1.72 2.06 -4.21
CA PHE A 4 -2.48 0.85 -3.90
C PHE A 4 -3.41 1.06 -2.70
N SER A 5 -2.93 1.72 -1.64
CA SER A 5 -3.72 2.07 -0.47
C SER A 5 -4.95 2.90 -0.87
N THR A 6 -4.76 3.97 -1.64
CA THR A 6 -5.82 4.83 -2.15
C THR A 6 -6.85 4.04 -2.95
N SER A 7 -6.40 3.24 -3.92
CA SER A 7 -7.30 2.40 -4.75
C SER A 7 -8.16 1.45 -3.93
N ILE A 8 -7.58 0.81 -2.90
CA ILE A 8 -8.31 -0.10 -2.01
C ILE A 8 -9.28 0.67 -1.11
N LEU A 9 -8.86 1.80 -0.54
CA LEU A 9 -9.65 2.59 0.40
C LEU A 9 -10.83 3.32 -0.25
N GLN A 10 -10.74 3.66 -1.52
CA GLN A 10 -11.87 4.17 -2.30
C GLN A 10 -13.05 3.19 -2.33
N ARG A 11 -12.77 1.88 -2.28
CA ARG A 11 -13.79 0.81 -2.29
C ARG A 11 -14.05 0.21 -0.90
N ASN A 12 -13.15 0.41 0.06
CA ASN A 12 -13.16 -0.20 1.37
C ASN A 12 -12.83 0.82 2.46
N LYS A 13 -13.82 1.63 2.85
CA LYS A 13 -13.63 2.63 3.92
C LYS A 13 -13.28 1.97 5.25
N ASN A 14 -12.42 2.62 6.04
CA ASN A 14 -11.88 2.14 7.31
C ASN A 14 -11.02 0.86 7.21
N ALA A 15 -10.61 0.44 6.01
CA ALA A 15 -9.72 -0.71 5.89
C ALA A 15 -8.35 -0.42 6.51
N LYS A 16 -7.76 -1.46 7.10
CA LYS A 16 -6.42 -1.38 7.69
C LYS A 16 -5.36 -1.70 6.64
N ILE A 17 -4.29 -0.93 6.67
CA ILE A 17 -3.14 -1.06 5.78
C ILE A 17 -1.89 -1.26 6.63
N VAL A 18 -1.23 -2.41 6.48
CA VAL A 18 -0.02 -2.75 7.24
C VAL A 18 1.22 -2.32 6.47
N PHE A 19 2.20 -1.74 7.17
CA PHE A 19 3.49 -1.39 6.56
C PHE A 19 4.64 -1.49 7.53
N ASP A 20 5.85 -1.69 7.02
CA ASP A 20 7.04 -1.77 7.86
C ASP A 20 7.57 -0.39 8.28
N VAL A 21 8.34 -0.35 9.37
CA VAL A 21 8.94 0.87 9.93
C VAL A 21 9.80 1.68 8.97
N LYS A 22 10.26 1.10 7.85
CA LYS A 22 11.11 1.78 6.86
C LYS A 22 10.33 2.50 5.77
N CYS A 23 9.02 2.27 5.66
CA CYS A 23 8.19 2.98 4.70
C CYS A 23 8.22 4.50 4.96
N SER A 24 7.95 5.27 3.90
CA SER A 24 7.88 6.75 3.99
C SER A 24 6.92 7.19 5.09
N LYS A 25 7.30 8.25 5.83
CA LYS A 25 6.43 8.89 6.82
C LYS A 25 5.14 9.46 6.21
N LEU A 26 5.14 9.70 4.90
CA LEU A 26 3.98 10.18 4.15
C LEU A 26 2.91 9.10 3.93
N LEU A 27 3.30 7.82 4.05
CA LEU A 27 2.38 6.71 3.84
C LEU A 27 1.23 6.68 4.88
N PRO A 28 1.46 6.75 6.21
CA PRO A 28 0.36 6.77 7.17
C PRO A 28 -0.57 7.96 6.97
N GLU A 29 -0.03 9.16 6.71
CA GLU A 29 -0.82 10.36 6.44
C GLU A 29 -1.76 10.14 5.25
N ALA A 30 -1.24 9.65 4.12
CA ALA A 30 -2.04 9.36 2.94
C ALA A 30 -3.10 8.25 3.18
N ILE A 31 -2.83 7.28 4.07
CA ILE A 31 -3.81 6.26 4.44
C ILE A 31 -4.95 6.89 5.25
N GLU A 32 -4.64 7.77 6.20
CA GLU A 32 -5.62 8.45 7.04
C GLU A 32 -6.49 9.42 6.22
N GLU A 33 -5.88 10.18 5.30
CA GLU A 33 -6.59 11.10 4.39
C GLU A 33 -7.63 10.38 3.51
N GLU A 34 -7.34 9.15 3.08
CA GLU A 34 -8.26 8.32 2.30
C GLU A 34 -9.32 7.58 3.15
N GLY A 35 -9.29 7.78 4.47
CA GLY A 35 -10.21 7.18 5.45
C GLY A 35 -9.86 5.74 5.83
N GLY A 36 -8.58 5.39 5.75
CA GLY A 36 -8.05 4.10 6.21
C GLY A 36 -7.44 4.15 7.60
N THR A 37 -6.96 3.00 8.08
CA THR A 37 -6.24 2.90 9.35
C THR A 37 -4.81 2.38 9.10
N PRO A 38 -3.77 3.22 9.30
CA PRO A 38 -2.39 2.80 9.14
C PRO A 38 -1.95 1.91 10.31
N ILE A 39 -1.36 0.75 10.01
CA ILE A 39 -0.80 -0.16 11.01
C ILE A 39 0.68 -0.39 10.73
N MET A 40 1.53 0.14 11.59
CA MET A 40 2.96 -0.11 11.52
C MET A 40 3.31 -1.52 12.07
N SER A 41 4.25 -2.21 11.43
CA SER A 41 4.79 -3.50 11.82
C SER A 41 6.32 -3.54 11.76
N LYS A 42 6.93 -4.56 12.35
CA LYS A 42 8.37 -4.83 12.20
C LYS A 42 8.68 -5.17 10.73
N THR A 43 9.87 -4.78 10.25
CA THR A 43 10.36 -5.18 8.92
C THR A 43 10.54 -6.71 8.86
N GLY A 44 10.14 -7.30 7.74
CA GLY A 44 10.25 -8.71 7.40
C GLY A 44 8.90 -9.27 6.93
N HIS A 45 8.90 -9.95 5.78
CA HIS A 45 7.75 -10.62 5.16
C HIS A 45 6.84 -11.35 6.17
N SER A 46 7.42 -12.18 7.04
CA SER A 46 6.64 -12.96 8.01
C SER A 46 5.93 -12.08 9.05
N TYR A 47 6.54 -10.98 9.47
CA TYR A 47 5.93 -10.05 10.42
C TYR A 47 4.81 -9.23 9.78
N ILE A 48 4.96 -8.83 8.52
CA ILE A 48 3.88 -8.16 7.77
C ILE A 48 2.70 -9.12 7.61
N LYS A 49 2.94 -10.33 7.14
CA LYS A 49 1.90 -11.34 6.93
C LYS A 49 1.15 -11.68 8.22
N GLU A 50 1.88 -11.90 9.32
CA GLU A 50 1.25 -12.19 10.61
C GLU A 50 0.46 -10.97 11.13
N ARG A 51 0.99 -9.75 11.00
CA ARG A 51 0.26 -8.54 11.40
C ARG A 51 -1.00 -8.31 10.58
N MET A 52 -0.95 -8.57 9.27
CA MET A 52 -2.12 -8.49 8.39
C MET A 52 -3.22 -9.45 8.84
N ARG A 53 -2.86 -10.69 9.19
CA ARG A 53 -3.80 -11.69 9.69
C ARG A 53 -4.42 -11.26 11.03
N GLN A 54 -3.60 -10.76 11.96
CA GLN A 54 -4.07 -10.30 13.27
C GLN A 54 -5.03 -9.12 13.17
N GLU A 55 -4.76 -8.20 12.24
CA GLU A 55 -5.53 -6.97 12.10
C GLU A 55 -6.69 -7.09 11.12
N ASN A 56 -6.76 -8.20 10.38
CA ASN A 56 -7.65 -8.36 9.23
C ASN A 56 -7.44 -7.23 8.19
N ALA A 57 -6.18 -6.94 7.88
CA ALA A 57 -5.79 -5.88 6.96
C ALA A 57 -6.02 -6.31 5.49
N LEU A 58 -6.37 -5.34 4.64
CA LEU A 58 -6.63 -5.59 3.21
C LEU A 58 -5.39 -5.41 2.33
N LEU A 59 -4.37 -4.72 2.86
CA LEU A 59 -3.09 -4.51 2.18
C LEU A 59 -1.96 -4.55 3.21
N GLY A 60 -0.84 -5.13 2.80
CA GLY A 60 0.42 -5.06 3.51
C GLY A 60 1.55 -4.69 2.55
N GLY A 61 2.62 -4.09 3.05
CA GLY A 61 3.83 -3.99 2.26
C GLY A 61 5.07 -3.54 3.02
N GLU A 62 6.20 -3.72 2.37
CA GLU A 62 7.53 -3.39 2.87
C GLU A 62 8.23 -2.40 1.95
N MET A 63 9.13 -1.59 2.51
CA MET A 63 10.01 -0.72 1.72
C MET A 63 10.80 -1.48 0.64
N SER A 64 11.11 -2.77 0.87
CA SER A 64 11.82 -3.64 -0.09
C SER A 64 11.01 -3.98 -1.35
N GLY A 65 9.71 -3.66 -1.40
CA GLY A 65 8.85 -3.89 -2.56
C GLY A 65 7.98 -5.14 -2.48
N HIS A 66 8.00 -5.89 -1.37
CA HIS A 66 7.03 -6.96 -1.13
C HIS A 66 5.66 -6.34 -0.81
N ILE A 67 4.66 -6.62 -1.64
CA ILE A 67 3.29 -6.10 -1.51
C ILE A 67 2.30 -7.26 -1.40
N PHE A 68 1.47 -7.23 -0.37
CA PHE A 68 0.55 -8.29 0.02
C PHE A 68 -0.88 -7.80 -0.14
N PHE A 69 -1.59 -8.33 -1.13
CA PHE A 69 -2.99 -7.97 -1.36
C PHE A 69 -3.91 -8.97 -0.66
N ASN A 70 -4.84 -8.49 0.15
CA ASN A 70 -5.84 -9.29 0.85
C ASN A 70 -7.28 -8.78 0.60
N ASP A 71 -7.48 -7.90 -0.39
CA ASP A 71 -8.78 -7.37 -0.81
C ASP A 71 -9.47 -8.25 -1.86
N ARG A 72 -8.72 -8.70 -2.86
CA ARG A 72 -9.15 -9.56 -3.99
C ARG A 72 -8.18 -10.70 -4.26
N TRP A 73 -7.22 -10.89 -3.37
CA TRP A 73 -6.12 -11.84 -3.47
C TRP A 73 -5.88 -12.46 -2.08
N PRO A 74 -5.28 -13.66 -1.95
CA PRO A 74 -5.29 -14.40 -0.69
C PRO A 74 -4.20 -14.00 0.32
N GLY A 75 -3.62 -12.80 0.21
CA GLY A 75 -2.75 -12.24 1.27
C GLY A 75 -1.29 -12.70 1.28
N PHE A 76 -0.79 -13.30 0.20
CA PHE A 76 0.66 -13.49 -0.02
C PHE A 76 1.23 -12.41 -0.93
N ASP A 77 2.56 -12.24 -0.90
CA ASP A 77 3.24 -11.28 -1.75
C ASP A 77 3.36 -11.80 -3.19
N ASP A 78 2.93 -10.98 -4.14
CA ASP A 78 2.93 -11.37 -5.55
C ASP A 78 3.26 -10.16 -6.41
N GLY A 79 4.48 -10.11 -6.93
CA GLY A 79 4.95 -9.02 -7.77
C GLY A 79 4.24 -8.95 -9.12
N VAL A 80 3.83 -10.09 -9.68
CA VAL A 80 3.09 -10.13 -10.95
C VAL A 80 1.69 -9.56 -10.74
N TYR A 81 1.03 -9.97 -9.65
CA TYR A 81 -0.26 -9.41 -9.28
C TYR A 81 -0.18 -7.92 -8.93
N ALA A 82 0.88 -7.48 -8.22
CA ALA A 82 1.12 -6.06 -7.94
C ALA A 82 1.25 -5.25 -9.24
N GLY A 83 1.98 -5.77 -10.23
CA GLY A 83 2.07 -5.17 -11.57
C GLY A 83 0.72 -5.11 -12.29
N ALA A 84 -0.05 -6.20 -12.26
CA ALA A 84 -1.39 -6.23 -12.85
C ALA A 84 -2.35 -5.23 -12.17
N ARG A 85 -2.28 -5.09 -10.84
CA ARG A 85 -3.05 -4.09 -10.07
C ARG A 85 -2.63 -2.67 -10.42
N MET A 86 -1.34 -2.43 -10.63
CA MET A 86 -0.85 -1.13 -11.07
C MET A 86 -1.39 -0.78 -12.46
N LEU A 87 -1.34 -1.73 -13.40
CA LEU A 87 -1.92 -1.56 -14.74
C LEU A 87 -3.43 -1.30 -14.69
N GLU A 88 -4.18 -2.01 -13.84
CA GLU A 88 -5.62 -1.77 -13.61
C GLU A 88 -5.88 -0.35 -13.12
N ILE A 89 -5.05 0.18 -12.21
CA ILE A 89 -5.19 1.56 -11.72
C ILE A 89 -4.88 2.55 -12.85
N ILE A 90 -3.77 2.34 -13.57
CA ILE A 90 -3.34 3.21 -14.67
C ILE A 90 -4.39 3.26 -15.78
N SER A 91 -4.96 2.12 -16.17
CA SER A 91 -5.96 2.05 -17.25
C SER A 91 -7.24 2.82 -16.94
N ASN A 92 -7.50 3.12 -15.66
CA ASN A 92 -8.66 3.89 -15.23
C ASN A 92 -8.37 5.40 -15.08
N LEU A 93 -7.12 5.84 -15.25
CA LEU A 93 -6.76 7.26 -15.27
C LEU A 93 -6.99 7.82 -16.68
N SER A 94 -7.68 8.96 -16.79
CA SER A 94 -7.83 9.68 -18.07
C SER A 94 -6.45 10.15 -18.57
N GLU A 95 -6.24 10.09 -19.89
CA GLU A 95 -4.97 10.04 -20.65
C GLU A 95 -3.85 11.08 -20.37
N GLU A 96 -3.96 11.97 -19.38
CA GLU A 96 -3.02 13.11 -19.21
C GLU A 96 -2.35 13.21 -17.83
N GLY A 97 -2.68 12.33 -16.88
CA GLY A 97 -2.13 12.37 -15.52
C GLY A 97 -0.88 11.52 -15.36
N ASP A 98 0.28 12.14 -15.14
CA ASP A 98 1.40 11.42 -14.50
C ASP A 98 0.90 10.84 -13.16
N ILE A 99 0.95 9.52 -13.04
CA ILE A 99 0.38 8.77 -11.91
C ILE A 99 1.08 9.05 -10.58
N PHE A 100 2.29 9.61 -10.66
CA PHE A 100 3.08 10.04 -9.51
C PHE A 100 2.90 11.55 -9.26
N LYS A 101 2.26 12.29 -10.17
CA LYS A 101 1.97 13.71 -10.00
C LYS A 101 1.00 13.91 -8.84
N GLY A 102 1.47 14.57 -7.80
CA GLY A 102 0.72 14.79 -6.57
C GLY A 102 1.00 13.76 -5.47
N LEU A 103 1.84 12.75 -5.71
CA LEU A 103 2.41 12.00 -4.60
C LEU A 103 3.36 12.92 -3.82
N PRO A 104 3.27 12.91 -2.48
CA PRO A 104 4.14 13.73 -1.67
C PRO A 104 5.59 13.24 -1.79
N GLU A 105 6.52 14.19 -1.96
CA GLU A 105 7.95 13.92 -2.01
C GLU A 105 8.61 14.34 -0.68
N LEU A 106 9.56 13.53 -0.21
CA LEU A 106 10.34 13.84 0.98
C LEU A 106 11.81 13.47 0.75
N VAL A 107 12.71 14.31 1.26
CA VAL A 107 14.15 14.05 1.17
C VAL A 107 14.52 12.92 2.14
N SER A 108 15.20 11.89 1.63
CA SER A 108 15.69 10.74 2.41
C SER A 108 17.22 10.65 2.32
N THR A 109 17.85 10.10 3.36
CA THR A 109 19.28 9.79 3.38
C THR A 109 19.63 8.49 2.66
N LEU A 110 18.61 7.64 2.42
CA LEU A 110 18.72 6.46 1.57
C LEU A 110 18.43 6.89 0.13
N LYS A 111 19.45 6.83 -0.72
CA LYS A 111 19.34 6.98 -2.18
C LYS A 111 18.82 5.70 -2.81
#